data_AF-A0A0F0GWL5-F1
#
_entry.id   AF-A0A0F0GWL5-F1
#
_cell.length_a   1.000
_cell.length_b   1.000
_cell.length_c   1.000
_cell.angle_alpha   90.00
_cell.angle_beta   90.00
_cell.angle_gamma   90.00
#
_symmetry.space_group_name_H-M   'P 1'
#
loop_
_entity.id
_entity.type
_entity.pdbx_description
1 polymer ?
#
loop_
_entity_poly.entity_id
_entity_poly.type
_entity_poly.pdbx_seq_one_letter_code
_entity_poly.pdbx_strand_id
1 'polypeptide(L)'
;MRPRRQPRIAALLLAGLTLTACQQAPPPTPPQNGYGATERAFVELSIATDEQALKLVDTPELVENRKTEIAELRKLLDAPYVNNHAGHDMPGMPTDAEIQLAATSPDARKQFVHAHLTEQLEVLRSAGTAITHPPTAEVVKLMEQHRAAELTLTQP
;
A
#
# COMPACT_ATOMS: atom_id res chain seq x y z
N MET A 1 55.79 12.68 -58.69
CA MET A 1 54.97 12.11 -57.60
C MET A 1 54.82 10.62 -57.86
N ARG A 2 55.35 9.76 -56.96
CA ARG A 2 55.30 8.29 -57.09
C ARG A 2 54.10 7.76 -56.30
N PRO A 3 53.20 6.95 -56.89
CA PRO A 3 52.28 6.15 -56.10
C PRO A 3 53.00 4.88 -55.65
N ARG A 4 53.10 4.67 -54.34
CA ARG A 4 53.57 3.42 -53.75
C ARG A 4 52.57 3.05 -52.66
N ARG A 5 51.90 1.90 -52.82
CA ARG A 5 51.64 0.90 -51.77
C ARG A 5 50.80 -0.25 -52.33
N GLN A 6 51.46 -1.41 -52.39
CA GLN A 6 50.87 -2.76 -52.41
C GLN A 6 50.31 -3.09 -51.00
N PRO A 7 50.00 -4.36 -50.67
CA PRO A 7 48.91 -5.21 -51.16
C PRO A 7 47.98 -5.64 -49.99
N ARG A 8 46.94 -6.40 -50.33
CA ARG A 8 46.00 -7.07 -49.40
C ARG A 8 46.73 -8.04 -48.45
N ILE A 9 46.48 -7.93 -47.14
CA ILE A 9 46.67 -9.02 -46.16
C ILE A 9 45.38 -9.13 -45.35
N ALA A 10 44.90 -10.36 -45.25
CA ALA A 10 43.69 -10.79 -44.59
C ALA A 10 43.90 -11.09 -43.09
N ALA A 11 42.78 -11.39 -42.43
CA ALA A 11 42.60 -12.12 -41.17
C ALA A 11 42.33 -11.30 -39.89
N LEU A 12 41.03 -11.21 -39.57
CA LEU A 12 40.38 -11.66 -38.33
C LEU A 12 41.22 -11.64 -37.04
N LEU A 13 40.72 -10.92 -36.03
CA LEU A 13 40.52 -11.47 -34.68
C LEU A 13 39.44 -10.66 -33.94
N LEU A 14 38.34 -11.36 -33.72
CA LEU A 14 37.23 -11.05 -32.82
C LEU A 14 37.68 -11.11 -31.34
N ALA A 15 36.82 -10.56 -30.49
CA ALA A 15 36.64 -10.83 -29.06
C ALA A 15 37.31 -9.85 -28.09
N GLY A 16 36.46 -9.14 -27.34
CA GLY A 16 36.89 -8.32 -26.20
C GLY A 16 35.92 -7.24 -25.71
N LEU A 17 34.67 -7.16 -26.18
CA LEU A 17 33.64 -6.39 -25.48
C LEU A 17 32.97 -7.31 -24.45
N THR A 18 33.52 -7.31 -23.24
CA THR A 18 32.84 -7.88 -22.07
C THR A 18 31.66 -6.99 -21.70
N LEU A 19 30.47 -7.37 -22.17
CA LEU A 19 29.21 -6.94 -21.59
C LEU A 19 29.16 -7.41 -20.14
N THR A 20 29.35 -6.50 -19.18
CA THR A 20 28.86 -6.65 -17.81
C THR A 20 27.33 -6.65 -17.87
N ALA A 21 26.76 -7.83 -18.16
CA ALA A 21 25.35 -8.07 -17.96
C ALA A 21 25.07 -7.90 -16.46
N CYS A 22 24.19 -6.96 -16.12
CA CYS A 22 23.60 -6.89 -14.79
C CYS A 22 22.99 -8.27 -14.49
N GLN A 23 23.60 -9.02 -13.57
CA GLN A 23 23.00 -10.21 -13.00
C GLN A 23 21.76 -9.75 -12.22
N GLN A 24 20.61 -9.72 -12.89
CA GLN A 24 19.33 -9.53 -12.25
C GLN A 24 19.08 -10.78 -11.42
N ALA A 25 18.95 -10.62 -10.09
CA ALA A 25 18.62 -11.74 -9.22
C ALA A 25 17.35 -12.43 -9.74
N PRO A 26 17.26 -13.78 -9.65
CA PRO A 26 16.06 -14.48 -10.07
C PRO A 26 14.84 -13.89 -9.34
N PRO A 27 13.68 -13.78 -10.02
CA PRO A 27 12.49 -13.24 -9.40
C PRO A 27 12.16 -14.04 -8.13
N PRO A 28 11.69 -13.37 -7.07
CA PRO A 28 11.34 -14.04 -5.83
C PRO A 28 10.31 -15.14 -6.11
N THR A 29 10.50 -16.31 -5.48
CA THR A 29 9.56 -17.41 -5.59
C THR A 29 8.22 -16.97 -4.99
N PRO A 30 7.08 -17.25 -5.65
CA PRO A 30 5.78 -16.91 -5.09
C PRO A 30 5.61 -17.56 -3.70
N PRO A 31 5.03 -16.83 -2.73
CA PRO A 31 4.77 -17.37 -1.40
C PRO A 31 3.86 -18.60 -1.48
N GLN A 32 4.21 -19.66 -0.77
CA GLN A 32 3.50 -20.94 -0.83
C GLN A 32 2.07 -20.87 -0.27
N ASN A 33 1.81 -19.92 0.63
CA ASN A 33 0.50 -19.67 1.21
C ASN A 33 -0.26 -18.54 0.49
N GLY A 34 0.32 -17.89 -0.52
CA GLY A 34 -0.27 -16.73 -1.19
C GLY A 34 -0.12 -15.39 -0.44
N TYR A 35 0.48 -15.36 0.74
CA TYR A 35 0.78 -14.12 1.47
C TYR A 35 2.11 -13.53 0.99
N GLY A 36 2.06 -12.52 0.13
CA GLY A 36 3.23 -11.91 -0.50
C GLY A 36 3.43 -10.45 -0.17
N ALA A 37 4.30 -9.79 -0.95
CA ALA A 37 4.62 -8.38 -0.77
C ALA A 37 3.38 -7.47 -0.89
N THR A 38 2.45 -7.81 -1.79
CA THR A 38 1.20 -7.07 -1.96
C THR A 38 0.32 -7.16 -0.71
N GLU A 39 0.11 -8.37 -0.18
CA GLU A 39 -0.66 -8.59 1.04
C GLU A 39 0.00 -7.92 2.25
N ARG A 40 1.33 -8.04 2.38
CA ARG A 40 2.08 -7.39 3.45
C ARG A 40 1.93 -5.87 3.39
N ALA A 41 2.12 -5.27 2.21
CA ALA A 41 1.98 -3.84 2.01
C ALA A 41 0.56 -3.35 2.32
N PHE A 42 -0.47 -4.09 1.89
CA PHE A 42 -1.85 -3.79 2.25
C PHE A 42 -2.05 -3.83 3.77
N VAL A 43 -1.63 -4.92 4.43
CA VAL A 43 -1.83 -5.08 5.89
C VAL A 43 -1.14 -3.97 6.67
N GLU A 44 0.12 -3.65 6.35
CA GLU A 44 0.87 -2.59 7.04
C GLU A 44 0.26 -1.20 6.83
N LEU A 45 -0.15 -0.90 5.60
CA LEU A 45 -0.79 0.36 5.25
C LEU A 45 -2.14 0.49 5.97
N SER A 46 -2.99 -0.53 5.92
CA SER A 46 -4.31 -0.53 6.56
C SER A 46 -4.22 -0.39 8.08
N ILE A 47 -3.27 -1.06 8.74
CA ILE A 47 -3.03 -0.85 10.17
C ILE A 47 -2.66 0.61 10.44
N ALA A 48 -1.74 1.18 9.66
CA ALA A 48 -1.32 2.57 9.86
C ALA A 48 -2.47 3.57 9.66
N THR A 49 -3.27 3.40 8.61
CA THR A 49 -4.41 4.27 8.33
C THR A 49 -5.49 4.17 9.39
N ASP A 50 -5.75 2.98 9.91
CA ASP A 50 -6.79 2.76 10.91
C ASP A 50 -6.37 3.25 12.30
N GLU A 51 -5.10 3.06 12.66
CA GLU A 51 -4.52 3.64 13.89
C GLU A 51 -4.57 5.17 13.87
N GLN A 52 -4.36 5.80 12.71
CA GLN A 52 -4.51 7.24 12.55
C GLN A 52 -5.99 7.65 12.57
N ALA A 53 -6.88 6.90 11.91
CA ALA A 53 -8.32 7.17 11.88
C ALA A 53 -8.97 7.08 13.26
N LEU A 54 -8.47 6.23 14.17
CA LEU A 54 -8.91 6.17 15.56
C LEU A 54 -8.78 7.50 16.31
N LYS A 55 -7.92 8.41 15.85
CA LYS A 55 -7.78 9.77 16.41
C LYS A 55 -8.81 10.75 15.85
N LEU A 56 -9.43 10.40 14.73
CA LEU A 56 -10.42 11.23 14.02
C LEU A 56 -11.86 10.83 14.34
N VAL A 57 -12.16 9.53 14.37
CA VAL A 57 -13.52 9.02 14.64
C VAL A 57 -13.89 9.17 16.11
N ASP A 58 -15.15 9.49 16.40
CA ASP A 58 -15.63 9.77 17.76
C ASP A 58 -16.90 9.00 18.17
N THR A 59 -17.57 8.34 17.24
CA THR A 59 -18.72 7.51 17.58
C THR A 59 -18.26 6.13 18.05
N PRO A 60 -18.94 5.52 19.05
CA PRO A 60 -18.57 4.21 19.56
C PRO A 60 -18.52 3.13 18.47
N GLU A 61 -19.45 3.17 17.53
CA GLU A 61 -19.52 2.20 16.42
C GLU A 61 -18.28 2.26 15.51
N LEU A 62 -17.90 3.46 15.05
CA LEU A 62 -16.72 3.62 14.20
C LEU A 62 -15.45 3.21 14.94
N VAL A 63 -15.33 3.58 16.22
CA VAL A 63 -14.19 3.20 17.06
C VAL A 63 -14.06 1.68 17.18
N GLU A 64 -15.15 0.97 17.45
CA GLU A 64 -15.13 -0.50 17.59
C GLU A 64 -14.88 -1.21 16.26
N ASN A 65 -15.40 -0.68 15.14
CA ASN A 65 -15.08 -1.19 13.81
C ASN A 65 -13.59 -1.09 13.51
N ARG A 66 -12.95 0.07 13.75
CA ARG A 66 -11.50 0.24 13.55
C ARG A 66 -10.68 -0.69 14.43
N LYS A 67 -11.04 -0.84 15.71
CA LYS A 67 -10.34 -1.76 16.61
C LYS A 67 -10.44 -3.21 16.13
N THR A 68 -11.62 -3.61 15.65
CA THR A 68 -11.86 -4.94 15.11
C THR A 68 -11.00 -5.17 13.86
N GLU A 69 -11.02 -4.23 12.91
CA GLU A 69 -10.20 -4.28 11.68
C GLU A 69 -8.70 -4.40 12.01
N ILE A 70 -8.17 -3.54 12.88
CA ILE A 70 -6.77 -3.58 13.33
C ILE A 70 -6.43 -4.93 13.96
N ALA A 71 -7.34 -5.49 14.78
CA ALA A 71 -7.12 -6.78 15.42
C ALA A 71 -7.04 -7.92 14.39
N GLU A 72 -7.91 -7.92 13.37
CA GLU A 72 -7.85 -8.92 12.29
C GLU A 72 -6.61 -8.74 11.40
N LEU A 73 -6.27 -7.51 11.03
CA LEU A 73 -5.07 -7.19 10.26
C LEU A 73 -3.80 -7.65 10.98
N ARG A 74 -3.71 -7.43 12.30
CA ARG A 74 -2.55 -7.85 13.10
C ARG A 74 -2.35 -9.36 13.15
N LYS A 75 -3.42 -10.16 13.01
CA LYS A 75 -3.30 -11.64 12.91
C LYS A 75 -2.63 -12.09 11.61
N LEU A 76 -2.62 -11.26 10.58
CA LEU A 76 -2.05 -11.58 9.27
C LEU A 76 -0.54 -11.27 9.18
N LEU A 77 0.02 -10.56 10.13
CA LEU A 77 1.44 -10.20 10.13
C LEU A 77 2.32 -11.44 10.34
N ASP A 78 3.28 -11.64 9.44
CA ASP A 78 4.30 -12.69 9.47
C ASP A 78 5.63 -12.26 10.13
N ALA A 79 5.74 -10.99 10.47
CA ALA A 79 6.87 -10.35 11.12
C ALA A 79 6.39 -9.17 11.99
N PRO A 80 7.16 -8.75 13.00
CA PRO A 80 6.81 -7.61 13.84
C PRO A 80 6.41 -6.37 13.02
N TYR A 81 5.37 -5.68 13.47
CA TYR A 81 4.90 -4.45 12.85
C TYR A 81 5.78 -3.27 13.23
N VAL A 82 6.14 -2.46 12.23
CA VAL A 82 6.72 -1.12 12.39
C VAL A 82 5.90 -0.19 11.52
N ASN A 83 5.37 0.89 12.11
CA ASN A 83 4.61 1.86 11.35
C ASN A 83 5.55 2.76 10.53
N ASN A 84 5.96 2.27 9.35
CA ASN A 84 6.79 3.02 8.39
C ASN A 84 6.04 4.19 7.73
N HIS A 85 4.75 4.34 8.01
CA HIS A 85 3.89 5.39 7.47
C HIS A 85 3.59 6.50 8.49
N ALA A 86 4.11 6.39 9.72
CA ALA A 86 3.88 7.39 10.76
C ALA A 86 4.38 8.77 10.32
N GLY A 87 3.50 9.77 10.38
CA GLY A 87 3.82 11.15 10.02
C GLY A 87 3.90 11.42 8.51
N HIS A 88 3.54 10.46 7.66
CA HIS A 88 3.41 10.66 6.22
C HIS A 88 1.98 11.04 5.84
N ASP A 89 1.81 12.10 5.07
CA ASP A 89 0.53 12.46 4.47
C ASP A 89 0.25 11.54 3.28
N MET A 90 -0.67 10.59 3.45
CA MET A 90 -1.08 9.63 2.42
C MET A 90 -2.56 9.81 2.09
N PRO A 91 -2.99 9.56 0.83
CA PRO A 91 -4.41 9.59 0.47
C PRO A 91 -5.24 8.73 1.42
N GLY A 92 -6.32 9.32 1.95
CA GLY A 92 -7.19 8.66 2.92
C GLY A 92 -6.60 8.45 4.32
N MET A 93 -5.42 8.97 4.66
CA MET A 93 -4.91 9.01 6.03
C MET A 93 -5.16 10.41 6.63
N PRO A 94 -5.89 10.55 7.75
CA PRO A 94 -6.08 11.85 8.38
C PRO A 94 -4.75 12.46 8.85
N THR A 95 -4.45 13.67 8.41
CA THR A 95 -3.26 14.40 8.83
C THR A 95 -3.41 14.89 10.27
N ASP A 96 -2.29 15.17 10.95
CA ASP A 96 -2.33 15.71 12.32
C ASP A 96 -3.04 17.06 12.40
N ALA A 97 -2.96 17.89 11.34
CA ALA A 97 -3.66 19.17 11.27
C ALA A 97 -5.18 18.99 11.15
N GLU A 98 -5.64 18.04 10.34
CA GLU A 98 -7.06 17.70 10.21
C GLU A 98 -7.63 17.16 11.53
N ILE A 99 -6.87 16.29 12.22
CA ILE A 99 -7.25 15.76 13.54
C ILE A 99 -7.37 16.89 14.57
N GLN A 100 -6.41 17.83 14.60
CA GLN A 100 -6.45 18.99 15.50
C GLN A 100 -7.67 19.87 15.22
N LEU A 101 -8.00 20.13 13.95
CA LEU A 101 -9.18 20.90 13.58
C LEU A 101 -10.47 20.15 13.96
N ALA A 102 -10.57 18.87 13.65
CA ALA A 102 -11.72 18.01 13.99
C ALA A 102 -12.00 17.96 15.50
N ALA A 103 -10.98 18.08 16.34
CA ALA A 103 -11.11 18.15 17.79
C ALA A 103 -11.95 19.36 18.27
N THR A 104 -12.03 20.41 17.46
CA THR A 104 -12.70 21.68 17.80
C THR A 104 -13.88 22.01 16.88
N SER A 105 -14.06 21.28 15.77
CA SER A 105 -15.08 21.55 14.76
C SER A 105 -15.80 20.25 14.37
N PRO A 106 -17.05 20.03 14.83
CA PRO A 106 -17.85 18.88 14.43
C PRO A 106 -18.07 18.78 12.92
N ASP A 107 -18.25 19.92 12.24
CA ASP A 107 -18.42 19.94 10.78
C ASP A 107 -17.14 19.50 10.06
N ALA A 108 -15.98 20.00 10.51
CA ALA A 108 -14.69 19.55 9.96
C ALA A 108 -14.47 18.06 10.22
N ARG A 109 -14.82 17.57 11.42
CA ARG A 109 -14.77 16.15 11.73
C ARG A 109 -15.63 15.34 10.77
N LYS A 110 -16.90 15.72 10.57
CA LYS A 110 -17.81 15.04 9.64
C LYS A 110 -17.22 14.99 8.23
N GLN A 111 -16.68 16.12 7.75
CA GLN A 111 -16.04 16.19 6.43
C GLN A 111 -14.82 15.28 6.33
N PHE A 112 -13.91 15.31 7.31
CA PHE A 112 -12.69 14.50 7.27
C PHE A 112 -12.97 13.01 7.44
N VAL A 113 -13.94 12.64 8.27
CA VAL A 113 -14.39 11.23 8.36
C VAL A 113 -14.96 10.78 7.02
N HIS A 114 -15.84 11.57 6.40
CA HIS A 114 -16.39 11.24 5.07
C HIS A 114 -15.28 11.11 4.01
N ALA A 115 -14.31 12.03 3.99
CA ALA A 115 -13.18 11.99 3.05
C ALA A 115 -12.33 10.73 3.27
N HIS A 116 -11.96 10.43 4.52
CA HIS A 116 -11.24 9.22 4.89
C HIS A 116 -11.96 7.95 4.42
N LEU A 117 -13.27 7.84 4.69
CA LEU A 117 -14.07 6.68 4.29
C LEU A 117 -14.14 6.51 2.77
N THR A 118 -14.30 7.62 2.03
CA THR A 118 -14.38 7.61 0.57
C THR A 118 -13.08 7.10 -0.05
N GLU A 119 -11.94 7.66 0.36
CA GLU A 119 -10.62 7.25 -0.13
C GLU A 119 -10.30 5.79 0.25
N GLN A 120 -10.62 5.37 1.48
CA GLN A 120 -10.38 3.99 1.92
C GLN A 120 -11.21 2.97 1.13
N LEU A 121 -12.43 3.31 0.71
CA LEU A 121 -13.22 2.45 -0.17
C LEU A 121 -12.57 2.26 -1.55
N GLU A 122 -11.85 3.26 -2.06
CA GLU A 122 -11.09 3.09 -3.31
C GLU A 122 -9.90 2.14 -3.12
N VAL A 123 -9.17 2.29 -2.01
CA VAL A 123 -8.08 1.38 -1.63
C VAL A 123 -8.60 -0.06 -1.50
N LEU A 124 -9.72 -0.26 -0.82
CA LEU A 124 -10.32 -1.57 -0.60
C LEU A 124 -10.80 -2.22 -1.90
N ARG A 125 -11.40 -1.46 -2.82
CA ARG A 125 -11.77 -1.98 -4.15
C ARG A 125 -10.55 -2.41 -4.94
N SER A 126 -9.49 -1.60 -4.94
CA SER A 126 -8.22 -1.97 -5.58
C SER A 126 -7.64 -3.25 -4.97
N ALA A 127 -7.60 -3.31 -3.63
CA ALA A 127 -7.14 -4.46 -2.88
C ALA A 127 -7.96 -5.72 -3.18
N GLY A 128 -9.29 -5.62 -3.31
CA GLY A 128 -10.18 -6.72 -3.65
C GLY A 128 -9.91 -7.34 -5.02
N THR A 129 -9.24 -6.62 -5.93
CA THR A 129 -8.79 -7.16 -7.23
C THR A 129 -7.37 -7.71 -7.19
N ALA A 130 -6.53 -7.21 -6.30
CA ALA A 130 -5.09 -7.50 -6.26
C ALA A 130 -4.71 -8.61 -5.26
N ILE A 131 -5.44 -8.73 -4.16
CA ILE A 131 -5.15 -9.66 -3.07
C ILE A 131 -5.62 -11.06 -3.45
N THR A 132 -4.72 -12.02 -3.28
CA THR A 132 -4.99 -13.43 -3.61
C THR A 132 -5.00 -14.33 -2.38
N HIS A 133 -4.40 -13.89 -1.28
CA HIS A 133 -4.43 -14.59 0.01
C HIS A 133 -5.85 -14.59 0.62
N PRO A 134 -6.50 -15.76 0.80
CA PRO A 134 -7.89 -15.80 1.25
C PRO A 134 -8.14 -15.15 2.62
N PRO A 135 -7.32 -15.37 3.67
CA PRO A 135 -7.48 -14.65 4.93
C PRO A 135 -7.36 -13.13 4.80
N THR A 136 -6.47 -12.62 3.93
CA THR A 136 -6.38 -11.16 3.70
C THR A 136 -7.63 -10.66 2.96
N ALA A 137 -8.13 -11.42 1.98
CA ALA A 137 -9.35 -11.06 1.24
C ALA A 137 -10.60 -11.03 2.14
N GLU A 138 -10.66 -11.86 3.19
CA GLU A 138 -11.73 -11.80 4.20
C GLU A 138 -11.69 -10.48 4.98
N VAL A 139 -10.50 -10.01 5.38
CA VAL A 139 -10.34 -8.73 6.07
C VAL A 139 -10.67 -7.55 5.14
N VAL A 140 -10.29 -7.60 3.86
CA VAL A 140 -10.71 -6.57 2.86
C VAL A 140 -12.23 -6.45 2.82
N LYS A 141 -12.95 -7.58 2.76
CA LYS A 141 -14.42 -7.60 2.73
C LYS A 141 -15.02 -7.05 4.01
N LEU A 142 -14.47 -7.40 5.17
CA LEU A 142 -14.89 -6.87 6.47
C LEU A 142 -14.78 -5.34 6.49
N MET A 143 -13.60 -4.82 6.11
CA MET A 143 -13.35 -3.38 6.05
C MET A 143 -14.30 -2.70 5.06
N GLU A 144 -14.52 -3.26 3.86
CA GLU A 144 -15.42 -2.68 2.87
C GLU A 144 -16.87 -2.60 3.39
N GLN A 145 -17.34 -3.65 4.06
CA GLN A 145 -18.66 -3.66 4.68
C GLN A 145 -18.81 -2.56 5.75
N HIS A 146 -17.83 -2.44 6.65
CA HIS A 146 -17.84 -1.38 7.65
C HIS A 146 -17.82 0.00 6.99
N ARG A 147 -16.89 0.27 6.08
CA ARG A 147 -16.76 1.62 5.47
C ARG A 147 -18.00 2.00 4.67
N ALA A 148 -18.60 1.05 3.95
CA ALA A 148 -19.83 1.29 3.21
C ALA A 148 -20.99 1.63 4.14
N ALA A 149 -21.16 0.89 5.24
CA ALA A 149 -22.19 1.17 6.25
C ALA A 149 -21.97 2.53 6.91
N GLU A 150 -20.74 2.82 7.34
CA GLU A 150 -20.37 4.08 7.99
C GLU A 150 -20.57 5.29 7.08
N LEU A 151 -20.30 5.17 5.78
CA LEU A 151 -20.49 6.26 4.82
C LEU A 151 -21.96 6.70 4.75
N THR A 152 -22.92 5.77 4.96
CA THR A 152 -24.34 6.11 5.04
C THR A 152 -24.70 6.92 6.28
N LEU A 153 -23.92 6.77 7.36
CA LEU A 153 -24.09 7.51 8.61
C LEU A 153 -23.43 8.90 8.56
N THR A 154 -22.44 9.08 7.67
CA THR A 154 -21.63 10.31 7.57
C THR A 154 -21.99 11.19 6.38
N GLN A 155 -23.09 10.91 5.67
CA GLN A 155 -23.52 11.74 4.54
C GLN A 155 -23.71 13.21 4.98
N PRO A 156 -23.17 14.18 4.24
CA PRO A 156 -23.26 15.62 4.56
C PRO A 156 -24.71 16.08 4.74
#